data_AF-A0A6J0C607-F1
#
_entry.id   AF-A0A6J0C607-F1
#
_cell.length_a   1.000
_cell.length_b   1.000
_cell.length_c   1.000
_cell.angle_alpha   90.00
_cell.angle_beta   90.00
_cell.angle_gamma   90.00
#
_symmetry.space_group_name_H-M   'P 1'
#
loop_
_entity.id
_entity.type
_entity.pdbx_description
1 polymer ?
#
loop_
_entity_poly.entity_id
_entity_poly.type
_entity_poly.pdbx_seq_one_letter_code
_entity_poly.pdbx_strand_id
1 'polypeptide(L)'
;MARKIGCIGKCTIGLSLEDLSRITQNIEQTLSDPTGRYILRKYLIQGGRRDDLACLDYYETCSRIVSKEESSVSPTNSPSEEFTEKYVSAIYEAAELDGIPEITLALLERFSEAQNGGQRDVMLEVLKDAMTCASDHLRKSHTAFSRYAQQPCPRTK
;
A
#
# COMPACT_ATOMS: atom_id res chain seq x y z
N MET A 1 20.65 36.78 3.95
CA MET A 1 19.79 35.90 3.14
C MET A 1 19.89 34.48 3.70
N ALA A 2 18.82 33.98 4.33
CA ALA A 2 18.83 32.68 4.99
C ALA A 2 18.45 31.55 4.00
N ARG A 3 19.43 30.72 3.61
CA ARG A 3 19.12 29.41 3.03
C ARG A 3 18.81 28.44 4.17
N LYS A 4 17.53 28.35 4.54
CA LYS A 4 17.03 27.22 5.32
C LYS A 4 17.00 26.00 4.40
N ILE A 5 18.03 25.16 4.45
CA ILE A 5 17.94 23.79 3.91
C ILE A 5 17.07 23.04 4.90
N GLY A 6 15.78 22.89 4.57
CA GLY A 6 14.81 22.31 5.47
C GLY A 6 15.14 20.85 5.79
N CYS A 7 14.86 20.46 7.04
CA CYS A 7 14.48 19.08 7.37
C CYS A 7 13.20 18.76 6.60
N ILE A 8 13.33 18.37 5.32
CA ILE A 8 12.16 18.15 4.46
C ILE A 8 11.69 16.71 4.64
N GLY A 9 10.60 16.54 5.39
CA GLY A 9 9.69 15.39 5.26
C GLY A 9 10.07 14.08 5.95
N LYS A 10 11.32 13.85 6.34
CA LYS A 10 11.71 12.72 7.20
C LYS A 10 11.36 12.98 8.65
N CYS A 11 10.10 12.77 9.04
CA CYS A 11 9.80 12.61 10.47
C CYS A 11 10.19 11.19 10.90
N THR A 12 11.49 10.89 10.91
CA THR A 12 12.05 9.67 11.51
C THR A 12 12.45 9.92 12.98
N ILE A 13 11.96 11.03 13.56
CA ILE A 13 12.24 11.44 14.94
C ILE A 13 11.70 10.34 15.85
N GLY A 14 12.57 9.79 16.70
CA GLY A 14 12.23 8.69 17.61
C GLY A 14 12.49 7.28 17.06
N LEU A 15 12.92 7.13 15.80
CA LEU A 15 13.36 5.84 15.26
C LEU A 15 14.89 5.73 15.33
N SER A 16 15.37 4.56 15.77
CA SER A 16 16.78 4.23 15.64
C SER A 16 17.16 3.96 14.17
N LEU A 17 18.45 3.99 13.85
CA LEU A 17 18.92 3.57 12.52
C LEU A 17 18.61 2.10 12.24
N GLU A 18 18.63 1.26 13.27
CA GLU A 18 18.27 -0.16 13.18
C GLU A 18 16.77 -0.32 12.87
N ASP A 19 15.90 0.45 13.52
CA ASP A 19 14.46 0.45 13.22
C ASP A 19 14.18 0.92 11.80
N LEU A 20 14.84 1.99 11.35
CA LEU A 20 14.72 2.45 9.97
C LEU A 20 15.21 1.41 8.98
N SER A 21 16.36 0.78 9.25
CA SER A 21 16.90 -0.27 8.39
C SER A 21 15.96 -1.47 8.30
N ARG A 22 15.35 -1.86 9.43
CA ARG A 22 14.34 -2.93 9.48
C ARG A 22 13.09 -2.53 8.70
N ILE A 23 12.47 -1.38 9.00
CA ILE A 23 11.24 -0.96 8.34
C ILE A 23 11.41 -0.81 6.81
N THR A 24 12.62 -0.43 6.35
CA THR A 24 12.89 -0.11 4.95
C THR A 24 13.67 -1.19 4.19
N GLN A 25 13.83 -2.39 4.77
CA GLN A 25 14.63 -3.46 4.16
C GLN A 25 14.08 -3.91 2.80
N ASN A 26 12.76 -4.08 2.70
CA ASN A 26 12.03 -4.41 1.49
C ASN A 26 10.63 -3.77 1.50
N ILE A 27 9.94 -3.86 0.37
CA ILE A 27 8.63 -3.20 0.23
C ILE A 27 7.59 -3.84 1.15
N GLU A 28 7.64 -5.15 1.35
CA GLU A 28 6.69 -5.90 2.18
C GLU A 28 6.78 -5.49 3.66
N GLN A 29 7.99 -5.30 4.18
CA GLN A 29 8.22 -4.78 5.54
C GLN A 29 7.80 -3.31 5.67
N THR A 30 8.06 -2.49 4.63
CA THR A 30 7.61 -1.10 4.61
C THR A 30 6.09 -0.99 4.60
N LEU A 31 5.42 -1.85 3.84
CA LEU A 31 3.96 -1.82 3.67
C LEU A 31 3.22 -2.48 4.82
N SER A 32 3.83 -3.42 5.55
CA SER A 32 3.22 -4.01 6.76
C SER A 32 3.31 -3.08 7.96
N ASP A 33 4.34 -2.22 8.06
CA ASP A 33 4.51 -1.28 9.17
C ASP A 33 3.81 0.08 8.92
N PRO A 34 2.90 0.54 9.81
CA PRO A 34 2.26 1.86 9.67
C PRO A 34 3.24 3.02 9.55
N THR A 35 4.38 2.95 10.25
CA THR A 35 5.45 3.93 10.18
C THR A 35 6.15 3.87 8.82
N GLY A 36 6.37 2.66 8.30
CA GLY A 36 6.91 2.45 6.96
C GLY A 36 6.06 3.11 5.88
N ARG A 37 4.75 2.83 5.89
CA ARG A 37 3.78 3.45 4.98
C ARG A 37 3.76 4.98 5.09
N TYR A 38 3.81 5.52 6.31
CA TYR A 38 3.86 6.96 6.54
C TYR A 38 5.10 7.61 5.89
N ILE A 39 6.30 7.06 6.11
CA ILE A 39 7.53 7.63 5.56
C ILE A 39 7.55 7.48 4.03
N LEU A 40 7.09 6.34 3.50
CA LEU A 40 6.96 6.11 2.06
C LEU A 40 6.01 7.13 1.44
N ARG A 41 4.82 7.34 2.00
CA ARG A 41 3.85 8.35 1.53
C ARG A 41 4.47 9.75 1.46
N LYS A 42 5.21 10.17 2.49
CA LYS A 42 5.90 11.47 2.50
C LYS A 42 6.92 11.57 1.37
N TYR A 43 7.70 10.51 1.15
CA TYR A 43 8.66 10.44 0.06
C TYR A 43 7.97 10.56 -1.32
N LEU A 44 6.88 9.83 -1.54
CA LEU A 44 6.15 9.84 -2.82
C LEU A 44 5.49 11.22 -3.10
N ILE A 45 4.89 11.85 -2.08
CA ILE A 45 4.34 13.21 -2.18
C ILE A 45 5.45 14.20 -2.58
N GLN A 46 6.61 14.12 -1.92
CA GLN A 46 7.72 15.01 -2.21
C GLN A 46 8.28 14.81 -3.62
N GLY A 47 8.30 13.57 -4.10
CA GLY A 47 8.74 13.21 -5.44
C GLY A 47 7.72 13.52 -6.55
N GLY A 48 6.51 13.98 -6.21
CA GLY A 48 5.43 14.17 -7.19
C GLY A 48 4.98 12.87 -7.85
N ARG A 49 5.18 11.73 -7.17
CA ARG A 49 4.92 10.37 -7.68
C ARG A 49 3.46 9.99 -7.49
N ARG A 50 2.60 10.46 -8.39
CA ARG A 50 1.14 10.30 -8.27
C ARG A 50 0.68 8.85 -8.40
N ASP A 51 1.21 8.12 -9.38
CA ASP A 51 0.82 6.72 -9.61
C ASP A 51 1.25 5.83 -8.44
N ASP A 52 2.48 6.02 -7.94
CA ASP A 52 2.94 5.35 -6.72
C ASP A 52 2.05 5.67 -5.51
N LEU A 53 1.59 6.93 -5.36
CA LEU A 53 0.66 7.29 -4.27
C LEU A 53 -0.67 6.58 -4.41
N ALA A 54 -1.21 6.51 -5.62
CA ALA A 54 -2.48 5.84 -5.89
C ALA A 54 -2.37 4.34 -5.62
N CYS A 55 -1.24 3.69 -5.97
CA CYS A 55 -0.97 2.31 -5.57
C CYS A 55 -0.86 2.13 -4.06
N LEU A 56 -0.26 3.07 -3.34
CA LEU A 56 -0.16 3.01 -1.88
C LEU A 56 -1.54 3.15 -1.22
N ASP A 57 -2.37 4.08 -1.70
CA ASP A 57 -3.76 4.26 -1.25
C ASP A 57 -4.56 2.98 -1.48
N TYR A 58 -4.47 2.40 -2.68
CA TYR A 58 -5.14 1.17 -3.05
C TYR A 58 -4.71 -0.02 -2.18
N TYR A 59 -3.40 -0.19 -1.97
CA TYR A 59 -2.86 -1.20 -1.05
C TYR A 59 -3.45 -1.04 0.37
N GLU A 60 -3.49 0.18 0.90
CA GLU A 60 -4.04 0.46 2.24
C GLU A 60 -5.54 0.17 2.32
N THR A 61 -6.30 0.46 1.26
CA THR A 61 -7.71 0.06 1.15
C THR A 61 -7.86 -1.45 1.22
N CYS A 62 -7.20 -2.21 0.34
CA CYS A 62 -7.29 -3.66 0.30
C CYS A 62 -6.84 -4.29 1.63
N SER A 63 -5.71 -3.83 2.18
CA SER A 63 -5.18 -4.31 3.47
C SER A 63 -6.19 -4.13 4.60
N ARG A 64 -6.86 -2.98 4.69
CA ARG A 64 -7.89 -2.71 5.70
C ARG A 64 -9.10 -3.62 5.54
N ILE A 65 -9.51 -3.91 4.30
CA ILE A 65 -10.62 -4.82 4.01
C ILE A 65 -10.24 -6.24 4.46
N VAL A 66 -9.09 -6.75 4.01
CA VAL A 66 -8.58 -8.09 4.35
C VAL A 66 -8.44 -8.24 5.86
N SER A 67 -7.78 -7.31 6.57
CA SER A 67 -7.60 -7.41 8.02
C SER A 67 -8.92 -7.41 8.79
N LYS A 68 -9.91 -6.60 8.37
CA LYS A 68 -11.23 -6.60 9.01
C LYS A 68 -11.95 -7.92 8.78
N GLU A 69 -11.91 -8.42 7.56
CA GLU A 69 -12.63 -9.63 7.19
C GLU A 69 -11.98 -10.88 7.81
N GLU A 70 -10.66 -10.98 7.83
CA GLU A 70 -9.93 -12.08 8.49
C GLU A 70 -10.12 -12.08 10.02
N SER A 71 -10.29 -10.91 10.63
CA SER A 71 -10.61 -10.77 12.06
C SER A 71 -12.07 -11.09 12.38
N SER A 72 -12.94 -11.13 11.36
CA SER A 72 -14.36 -11.42 11.53
C SER A 72 -14.57 -12.93 11.59
N VAL A 73 -15.08 -13.43 12.72
CA VAL A 73 -15.41 -14.85 12.90
C VAL A 73 -16.74 -15.12 12.17
N SER A 74 -16.67 -15.36 10.86
CA SER A 74 -17.80 -15.91 10.11
C SER A 74 -17.74 -17.45 10.15
N PRO A 75 -18.75 -18.14 10.67
CA PRO A 75 -18.83 -19.61 10.61
C PRO A 75 -19.15 -20.14 9.20
N THR A 76 -19.42 -19.24 8.25
CA THR A 76 -19.81 -19.57 6.87
C THR A 76 -18.85 -18.95 5.87
N ASN A 77 -18.59 -19.64 4.75
CA ASN A 77 -17.79 -19.08 3.63
C ASN A 77 -18.60 -18.09 2.75
N SER A 78 -19.70 -17.56 3.28
CA SER A 78 -20.51 -16.56 2.60
C SER A 78 -20.02 -15.17 3.01
N PRO A 79 -19.80 -14.26 2.05
CA PRO A 79 -19.39 -12.89 2.35
C PRO A 79 -20.52 -12.14 3.05
N SER A 80 -20.19 -11.27 4.00
CA SER A 80 -21.16 -10.32 4.53
C SER A 80 -21.53 -9.28 3.48
N GLU A 81 -22.69 -8.64 3.62
CA GLU A 81 -23.09 -7.52 2.77
C GLU A 81 -22.05 -6.39 2.84
N GLU A 82 -21.60 -6.05 4.06
CA GLU A 82 -20.56 -5.04 4.28
C GLU A 82 -19.24 -5.38 3.56
N PHE A 83 -18.81 -6.65 3.60
CA PHE A 83 -17.62 -7.09 2.89
C PHE A 83 -17.81 -7.01 1.37
N THR A 84 -18.99 -7.39 0.88
CA THR A 84 -19.32 -7.32 -0.55
C THR A 84 -19.30 -5.89 -1.07
N GLU A 85 -19.87 -4.92 -0.34
CA GLU A 85 -19.82 -3.50 -0.69
C GLU A 85 -18.38 -2.98 -0.75
N LYS A 86 -17.56 -3.32 0.24
CA LYS A 86 -16.15 -2.93 0.28
C LYS A 86 -15.33 -3.58 -0.83
N TYR A 87 -15.62 -4.84 -1.14
CA TYR A 87 -15.00 -5.55 -2.24
C TYR A 87 -15.28 -4.84 -3.56
N VAL A 88 -16.54 -4.47 -3.81
CA VAL A 88 -16.95 -3.70 -4.99
C VAL A 88 -16.24 -2.34 -5.06
N SER A 89 -16.11 -1.63 -3.94
CA SER A 89 -15.31 -0.39 -3.88
C SER A 89 -13.86 -0.62 -4.33
N ALA A 90 -13.24 -1.72 -3.91
CA ALA A 90 -11.87 -2.06 -4.33
C ALA A 90 -11.78 -2.42 -5.82
N ILE A 91 -12.84 -2.95 -6.45
CA ILE A 91 -12.88 -3.15 -7.91
C ILE A 91 -12.85 -1.80 -8.62
N TYR A 92 -13.69 -0.86 -8.19
CA TYR A 92 -13.73 0.48 -8.78
C TYR A 92 -12.41 1.21 -8.61
N GLU A 93 -11.80 1.15 -7.41
CA GLU A 93 -10.48 1.75 -7.18
C GLU A 93 -9.40 1.13 -8.09
N ALA A 94 -9.42 -0.19 -8.33
CA ALA A 94 -8.50 -0.82 -9.28
C ALA A 94 -8.72 -0.37 -10.73
N ALA A 95 -9.97 -0.17 -11.14
CA ALA A 95 -10.29 0.27 -12.49
C ALA A 95 -9.76 1.69 -12.79
N GLU A 96 -9.71 2.56 -11.78
CA GLU A 96 -9.10 3.89 -11.89
C GLU A 96 -7.56 3.86 -12.02
N LEU A 97 -6.95 2.67 -11.87
CA LEU A 97 -5.51 2.43 -11.98
C LEU A 97 -5.15 1.66 -13.26
N ASP A 98 -6.01 1.66 -14.29
CA ASP A 98 -5.82 0.96 -15.56
C ASP A 98 -4.53 1.32 -16.33
N GLY A 99 -3.94 2.50 -16.06
CA GLY A 99 -2.65 2.93 -16.58
C GLY A 99 -1.44 2.29 -15.89
N ILE A 100 -1.64 1.55 -14.80
CA ILE A 100 -0.58 0.91 -14.02
C ILE A 100 -0.34 -0.51 -14.53
N PRO A 101 0.85 -0.85 -15.08
CA PRO A 101 1.08 -2.14 -15.73
C PRO A 101 0.85 -3.37 -14.84
N GLU A 102 1.07 -3.24 -13.54
CA GLU A 102 0.85 -4.30 -12.56
C GLU A 102 -0.64 -4.53 -12.24
N ILE A 103 -1.51 -3.54 -12.49
CA ILE A 103 -2.96 -3.61 -12.29
C ILE A 103 -3.60 -3.87 -13.67
N THR A 104 -3.68 -5.14 -14.01
CA THR A 104 -4.05 -5.58 -15.36
C THR A 104 -5.56 -5.82 -15.50
N LEU A 105 -6.02 -5.87 -16.75
CA LEU A 105 -7.37 -6.35 -17.07
C LEU A 105 -7.63 -7.74 -16.46
N ALA A 106 -6.63 -8.63 -16.45
CA ALA A 106 -6.76 -9.96 -15.85
C ALA A 106 -7.06 -9.91 -14.34
N LEU A 107 -6.54 -8.90 -13.62
CA LEU A 107 -6.90 -8.70 -12.21
C LEU A 107 -8.36 -8.27 -12.06
N LEU A 108 -8.83 -7.34 -12.91
CA LEU A 108 -10.22 -6.87 -12.91
C LEU A 108 -11.22 -7.98 -13.27
N GLU A 109 -10.85 -8.85 -14.22
CA GLU A 109 -11.64 -10.04 -14.58
C GLU A 109 -11.77 -10.99 -13.38
N ARG A 110 -10.67 -11.28 -12.69
CA ARG A 110 -10.68 -12.13 -11.48
C ARG A 110 -11.52 -11.53 -10.35
N PHE A 111 -11.51 -10.21 -10.20
CA PHE A 111 -12.42 -9.50 -9.28
C PHE A 111 -13.89 -9.78 -9.61
N SER A 112 -14.26 -9.64 -10.89
CA SER A 112 -15.63 -9.90 -11.34
C SER A 112 -16.04 -11.37 -11.16
N GLU A 113 -15.16 -12.30 -11.51
CA GLU A 113 -15.41 -13.74 -11.35
C GLU A 113 -15.62 -14.12 -9.88
N ALA A 114 -14.76 -13.63 -8.98
CA ALA A 114 -14.88 -13.88 -7.56
C ALA A 114 -16.16 -13.28 -6.96
N GLN A 115 -16.53 -12.07 -7.39
CA GLN A 115 -17.80 -11.45 -6.98
C GLN A 115 -19.01 -12.29 -7.41
N ASN A 116 -19.03 -12.75 -8.67
CA ASN A 116 -20.12 -13.57 -9.21
C ASN A 116 -20.19 -14.96 -8.56
N GLY A 117 -19.05 -15.51 -8.14
CA GLY A 117 -18.97 -16.78 -7.43
C GLY A 117 -19.46 -16.69 -5.97
N GLY A 118 -19.42 -15.50 -5.36
CA GLY A 118 -19.96 -15.25 -4.02
C GLY A 118 -19.28 -16.03 -2.90
N GLN A 119 -18.04 -16.50 -3.11
CA GLN A 119 -17.26 -17.21 -2.10
C GLN A 119 -16.31 -16.23 -1.41
N ARG A 120 -16.46 -16.08 -0.10
CA ARG A 120 -15.69 -15.13 0.71
C ARG A 120 -14.19 -15.35 0.56
N ASP A 121 -13.74 -16.59 0.67
CA ASP A 121 -12.31 -16.90 0.63
C ASP A 121 -11.71 -16.59 -0.75
N VAL A 122 -12.46 -16.81 -1.84
CA VAL A 122 -12.01 -16.45 -3.20
C VAL A 122 -11.88 -14.93 -3.35
N MET A 123 -12.86 -14.18 -2.83
CA MET A 123 -12.80 -12.71 -2.82
C MET A 123 -11.59 -12.22 -2.00
N LEU A 124 -11.31 -12.82 -0.84
CA LEU A 124 -10.13 -12.48 -0.03
C LEU A 124 -8.81 -12.72 -0.76
N GLU A 125 -8.68 -13.86 -1.44
CA GLU A 125 -7.46 -14.16 -2.20
C GLU A 125 -7.26 -13.18 -3.35
N VAL A 126 -8.32 -12.77 -4.06
CA VAL A 126 -8.19 -11.72 -5.09
C VAL A 126 -7.76 -10.37 -4.51
N LEU A 127 -8.23 -9.99 -3.32
CA LEU A 127 -7.74 -8.77 -2.64
C LEU A 127 -6.26 -8.86 -2.28
N LYS A 128 -5.78 -10.02 -1.84
CA LYS A 128 -4.35 -10.24 -1.53
C LYS A 128 -3.48 -10.20 -2.79
N ASP A 129 -3.98 -10.73 -3.89
CA ASP A 129 -3.31 -10.62 -5.19
C ASP A 129 -3.26 -9.16 -5.66
N ALA A 130 -4.34 -8.41 -5.49
CA ALA A 130 -4.36 -6.98 -5.80
C ALA A 130 -3.36 -6.18 -4.94
N MET A 131 -3.23 -6.51 -3.65
CA MET A 131 -2.19 -5.96 -2.78
C MET A 131 -0.78 -6.30 -3.30
N THR A 132 -0.59 -7.51 -3.84
CA THR A 132 0.68 -7.94 -4.43
C THR A 132 1.01 -7.12 -5.68
N CYS A 133 0.05 -6.93 -6.59
CA CYS A 133 0.20 -6.07 -7.77
C CYS A 133 0.58 -4.64 -7.40
N ALA A 134 -0.11 -4.03 -6.42
CA ALA A 134 0.23 -2.70 -5.93
C ALA A 134 1.64 -2.63 -5.30
N SER A 135 2.02 -3.66 -4.53
CA SER A 135 3.35 -3.76 -3.93
C SER A 135 4.45 -3.90 -4.99
N ASP A 136 4.20 -4.66 -6.05
CA ASP A 136 5.13 -4.85 -7.16
C ASP A 136 5.39 -3.52 -7.90
N HIS A 137 4.36 -2.72 -8.13
CA HIS A 137 4.52 -1.37 -8.68
C HIS A 137 5.41 -0.50 -7.78
N LEU A 138 5.08 -0.46 -6.48
CA LEU A 138 5.80 0.32 -5.48
C LEU A 138 7.26 -0.13 -5.28
N ARG A 139 7.59 -1.38 -5.59
CA ARG A 139 8.95 -1.93 -5.46
C ARG A 139 9.97 -1.13 -6.29
N LYS A 140 9.55 -0.59 -7.45
CA LYS A 140 10.38 0.28 -8.30
C LYS A 140 10.81 1.54 -7.55
N SER A 141 9.87 2.17 -6.86
CA SER A 141 10.07 3.38 -6.07
C SER A 141 10.74 3.12 -4.73
N HIS A 142 10.54 1.92 -4.17
CA HIS A 142 11.11 1.48 -2.89
C HIS A 142 12.64 1.51 -2.88
N THR A 143 13.29 1.12 -3.99
CA THR A 143 14.77 1.11 -4.05
C THR A 143 15.38 2.50 -3.84
N ALA A 144 14.75 3.54 -4.39
CA ALA A 144 15.17 4.92 -4.19
C ALA A 144 14.74 5.44 -2.80
N PHE A 145 13.57 5.02 -2.33
CA PHE A 145 13.05 5.32 -1.01
C PHE A 145 13.93 4.75 0.13
N SER A 146 14.41 3.51 0.06
CA SER A 146 15.20 2.89 1.13
C SER A 146 16.54 3.62 1.31
N ARG A 147 17.20 3.96 0.19
CA ARG A 147 18.39 4.82 0.18
C ARG A 147 18.10 6.20 0.74
N TYR A 148 16.97 6.78 0.33
CA TYR A 148 16.53 8.06 0.89
C TYR A 148 16.36 7.92 2.39
N ALA A 149 15.53 7.00 2.89
CA ALA A 149 15.15 6.83 4.29
C ALA A 149 16.35 6.70 5.24
N GLN A 150 17.40 5.96 4.84
CA GLN A 150 18.59 5.72 5.66
C GLN A 150 19.54 6.92 5.79
N GLN A 151 19.42 7.96 4.94
CA GLN A 151 20.27 9.14 5.07
C GLN A 151 19.99 9.88 6.40
N PRO A 152 21.01 10.41 7.10
CA PRO A 152 20.78 11.23 8.28
C PRO A 152 19.98 12.50 7.92
N CYS A 153 19.06 12.92 8.80
CA CYS A 153 18.42 14.23 8.64
C CYS A 153 19.49 15.31 8.61
N PRO A 154 19.54 16.18 7.60
CA PRO A 154 20.50 17.29 7.58
C PRO A 154 20.22 18.14 8.82
N ARG A 155 21.17 18.16 9.76
CA ARG A 155 21.06 18.91 11.01
C ARG A 155 20.64 20.35 10.70
N THR A 156 19.43 20.73 11.12
CA THR A 156 19.12 22.13 11.40
C THR A 156 20.09 22.57 12.50
N LYS A 157 21.09 23.37 12.13
CA LYS A 157 21.88 24.15 13.07
C LYS A 157 20.98 25.13 13.81
#